data_AF-A0A2M6WAZ2-F1
#
_entry.id   AF-A0A2M6WAZ2-F1
#
_cell.length_a   1.000
_cell.length_b   1.000
_cell.length_c   1.000
_cell.angle_alpha   90.00
_cell.angle_beta   90.00
_cell.angle_gamma   90.00
#
_symmetry.space_group_name_H-M   'P 1'
#
loop_
_entity.id
_entity.type
_entity.pdbx_description
1 polymer ?
#
loop_
_entity_poly.entity_id
_entity_poly.type
_entity_poly.pdbx_seq_one_letter_code
_entity_poly.pdbx_strand_id
1 'polypeptide(L)'
;MEKGPKIRIIGGASVEKKNQTKNEIKQAFFNHFDSLSPQEKEEFKKFEYPKSKQEFALIAFANTETSKLMKEAGIKGYDIPAENFHIIPSELYKKMAGNHGIATTFNIKQEIIFDAQYCRDNPVNFGSLVIHETLHLKAHLSVQVEEEGDKINKTSYRQGDSSNSITKLWVSRKVPPAF
;
A
#
# COMPACT_ATOMS: atom_id res chain seq x y z
N MET A 1 -4.83 -22.38 -1.83
CA MET A 1 -4.03 -21.58 -2.80
C MET A 1 -4.10 -20.13 -2.39
N GLU A 2 -3.04 -19.59 -1.81
CA GLU A 2 -2.98 -18.19 -1.41
C GLU A 2 -3.12 -17.26 -2.63
N LYS A 3 -4.11 -16.36 -2.55
CA LYS A 3 -4.47 -15.39 -3.57
C LYS A 3 -3.84 -14.06 -3.15
N GLY A 4 -2.82 -13.60 -3.88
CA GLY A 4 -2.15 -12.33 -3.59
C GLY A 4 -1.97 -11.46 -4.84
N PRO A 5 -1.44 -10.23 -4.68
CA PRO A 5 -1.28 -9.28 -5.77
C PRO A 5 -0.37 -9.79 -6.88
N LYS A 6 -0.71 -9.48 -8.15
CA LYS A 6 0.18 -9.69 -9.29
C LYS A 6 1.15 -8.52 -9.39
N ILE A 7 2.27 -8.62 -8.66
CA ILE A 7 3.30 -7.58 -8.62
C ILE A 7 4.19 -7.68 -9.87
N ARG A 8 4.34 -6.56 -10.58
CA ARG A 8 5.25 -6.45 -11.72
C ARG A 8 6.56 -5.81 -11.27
N ILE A 9 7.68 -6.51 -11.47
CA ILE A 9 9.02 -5.96 -11.22
C ILE A 9 9.64 -5.58 -12.58
N ILE A 10 10.13 -4.36 -12.70
CA ILE A 10 10.80 -3.81 -13.89
C ILE A 10 12.13 -3.13 -13.50
N GLY A 11 12.84 -2.51 -14.44
CA GLY A 11 14.08 -1.74 -14.18
C GLY A 11 15.35 -2.43 -14.69
N GLY A 12 16.51 -1.81 -14.47
CA GLY A 12 17.82 -2.26 -14.94
C GLY A 12 18.53 -3.30 -14.08
N ALA A 13 18.06 -3.57 -12.86
CA ALA A 13 18.73 -4.50 -11.94
C ALA A 13 18.78 -5.96 -12.48
N SER A 14 19.72 -6.74 -11.93
CA SER A 14 19.86 -8.16 -12.24
C SER A 14 18.59 -8.98 -11.92
N VAL A 15 18.43 -10.13 -12.60
CA VAL A 15 17.27 -11.03 -12.43
C VAL A 15 17.16 -11.53 -10.98
N GLU A 16 18.31 -11.82 -10.35
CA GLU A 16 18.38 -12.24 -8.95
C GLU A 16 17.79 -11.18 -8.02
N LYS A 17 18.20 -9.92 -8.17
CA LYS A 17 17.74 -8.79 -7.34
C LYS A 17 16.26 -8.46 -7.55
N LYS A 18 15.77 -8.62 -8.78
CA LYS A 18 14.33 -8.51 -9.10
C LYS A 18 13.51 -9.62 -8.44
N ASN A 19 14.02 -10.86 -8.45
CA ASN A 19 13.38 -11.99 -7.78
C ASN A 19 13.41 -11.84 -6.26
N GLN A 20 14.51 -11.36 -5.70
CA GLN A 20 14.63 -11.03 -4.28
C GLN A 20 13.54 -10.02 -3.87
N THR A 21 13.44 -8.89 -4.59
CA THR A 21 12.42 -7.85 -4.32
C THR A 21 10.99 -8.42 -4.43
N LYS A 22 10.73 -9.28 -5.42
CA LYS A 22 9.43 -9.93 -5.57
C LYS A 22 9.08 -10.80 -4.36
N ASN A 23 10.06 -11.53 -3.81
CA ASN A 23 9.87 -12.38 -2.65
C ASN A 23 9.67 -11.55 -1.37
N GLU A 24 10.40 -10.45 -1.21
CA GLU A 24 10.22 -9.52 -0.09
C GLU A 24 8.79 -8.95 -0.05
N ILE A 25 8.26 -8.47 -1.19
CA ILE A 25 6.89 -7.92 -1.23
C ILE A 25 5.85 -9.02 -0.94
N LYS A 26 6.06 -10.24 -1.46
CA LYS A 26 5.19 -11.37 -1.12
C LYS A 26 5.25 -11.72 0.37
N GLN A 27 6.44 -11.73 0.96
CA GLN A 27 6.61 -11.98 2.38
C GLN A 27 5.93 -10.89 3.21
N ALA A 28 6.04 -9.62 2.82
CA ALA A 28 5.36 -8.52 3.47
C ALA A 28 3.83 -8.61 3.34
N PHE A 29 3.32 -9.20 2.25
CA PHE A 29 1.88 -9.42 2.08
C PHE A 29 1.35 -10.53 3.00
N PHE A 30 2.02 -11.69 3.05
CA PHE A 30 1.50 -12.86 3.78
C PHE A 30 1.98 -12.94 5.23
N ASN A 31 3.13 -12.35 5.55
CA ASN A 31 3.77 -12.34 6.86
C ASN A 31 4.24 -10.91 7.18
N HIS A 32 3.32 -9.94 7.12
CA HIS A 32 3.59 -8.52 7.27
C HIS A 32 4.43 -8.22 8.51
N PHE A 33 3.96 -8.66 9.67
CA PHE A 33 4.65 -8.36 10.92
C PHE A 33 6.08 -8.88 10.91
N ASP A 34 6.33 -10.09 10.40
CA ASP A 34 7.68 -10.67 10.32
C ASP A 34 8.60 -9.94 9.34
N SER A 35 8.04 -9.31 8.32
CA SER A 35 8.78 -8.53 7.31
C SER A 35 9.29 -7.18 7.83
N LEU A 36 8.73 -6.67 8.95
CA LEU A 36 9.16 -5.42 9.57
C LEU A 36 10.54 -5.54 10.23
N SER A 37 11.26 -4.42 10.28
CA SER A 37 12.51 -4.36 11.05
C SER A 37 12.27 -4.57 12.55
N PRO A 38 13.27 -5.04 13.32
CA PRO A 38 13.12 -5.22 14.77
C PRO A 38 12.66 -3.94 15.49
N GLN A 39 13.15 -2.78 15.05
CA GLN A 39 12.75 -1.49 15.60
C GLN A 39 11.27 -1.17 15.33
N GLU A 40 10.80 -1.34 14.09
CA GLU A 40 9.39 -1.10 13.74
C GLU A 40 8.46 -2.05 14.51
N LYS A 41 8.83 -3.32 14.66
CA LYS A 41 8.09 -4.29 15.47
C LYS A 41 7.94 -3.83 16.91
N GLU A 42 9.01 -3.31 17.50
CA GLU A 42 8.99 -2.81 18.88
C GLU A 42 8.14 -1.53 18.99
N GLU A 43 8.26 -0.62 18.03
CA GLU A 43 7.46 0.61 17.98
C GLU A 43 5.96 0.31 17.88
N PHE A 44 5.54 -0.59 16.98
CA PHE A 44 4.13 -0.98 16.88
C PHE A 44 3.62 -1.71 18.12
N LYS A 45 4.39 -2.66 18.66
CA LYS A 45 4.00 -3.36 19.89
C LYS A 45 3.79 -2.40 21.07
N LYS A 46 4.57 -1.33 21.14
CA LYS A 46 4.55 -0.39 22.25
C LYS A 46 3.50 0.71 22.09
N PHE A 47 3.28 1.18 20.85
CA PHE A 47 2.54 2.41 20.61
C PHE A 47 1.28 2.23 19.76
N GLU A 48 1.09 1.12 19.05
CA GLU A 48 -0.14 0.92 18.27
C GLU A 48 -1.36 0.85 19.21
N TYR A 49 -2.38 1.63 18.88
CA TYR A 49 -3.64 1.57 19.59
C TYR A 49 -4.45 0.36 19.12
N PRO A 50 -5.07 -0.41 20.05
CA PRO A 50 -5.92 -1.52 19.67
C PRO A 50 -7.11 -1.00 18.86
N LYS A 51 -7.40 -1.72 17.78
CA LYS A 51 -8.54 -1.43 16.91
C LYS A 51 -9.84 -1.79 17.64
N SER A 52 -10.82 -0.91 17.53
CA SER A 52 -12.18 -1.13 17.99
C SER A 52 -12.95 -2.05 17.04
N LYS A 53 -14.08 -2.60 17.49
CA LYS A 53 -14.98 -3.39 16.64
C LYS A 53 -15.44 -2.61 15.39
N GLN A 54 -15.63 -1.29 15.53
CA GLN A 54 -16.03 -0.43 14.42
C GLN A 54 -14.91 -0.26 13.39
N GLU A 55 -13.67 -0.08 13.85
CA GLU A 55 -12.49 0.04 12.97
C GLU A 55 -12.26 -1.28 12.20
N PHE A 56 -12.40 -2.44 12.86
CA PHE A 56 -12.37 -3.74 12.17
C PHE A 56 -13.47 -3.88 11.11
N ALA A 57 -14.69 -3.44 11.42
CA ALA A 57 -15.81 -3.49 10.48
C ALA A 57 -15.55 -2.61 9.24
N LEU A 58 -14.97 -1.42 9.43
CA LEU A 58 -14.64 -0.50 8.34
C LEU A 58 -13.50 -1.05 7.45
N ILE A 59 -12.49 -1.70 8.05
CA ILE A 59 -11.43 -2.41 7.30
C ILE A 59 -12.03 -3.57 6.48
N ALA A 60 -12.91 -4.37 7.07
CA ALA A 60 -13.57 -5.47 6.37
C ALA A 60 -14.47 -4.97 5.23
N PHE A 61 -15.19 -3.87 5.45
CA PHE A 61 -16.00 -3.21 4.43
C PHE A 61 -15.12 -2.72 3.27
N ALA A 62 -14.05 -1.97 3.55
CA ALA A 62 -13.12 -1.48 2.54
C ALA A 62 -12.52 -2.62 1.74
N ASN A 63 -12.10 -3.71 2.39
CA ASN A 63 -11.61 -4.90 1.70
C ASN A 63 -12.65 -5.47 0.74
N THR A 64 -13.88 -5.65 1.20
CA THR A 64 -14.99 -6.21 0.41
C THR A 64 -15.26 -5.37 -0.83
N GLU A 65 -15.47 -4.06 -0.66
CA GLU A 65 -15.83 -3.16 -1.76
C GLU A 65 -14.71 -2.99 -2.77
N THR A 66 -13.46 -2.83 -2.30
CA THR A 66 -12.32 -2.72 -3.21
C THR A 66 -12.03 -4.05 -3.92
N SER A 67 -12.19 -5.19 -3.25
CA SER A 67 -12.08 -6.52 -3.87
C SER A 67 -13.18 -6.75 -4.91
N LYS A 68 -14.40 -6.23 -4.69
CA LYS A 68 -15.49 -6.26 -5.66
C LYS A 68 -15.16 -5.41 -6.89
N LEU A 69 -14.71 -4.17 -6.68
CA LEU A 69 -14.27 -3.28 -7.76
C LEU A 69 -13.17 -3.93 -8.62
N MET A 70 -12.19 -4.60 -8.01
CA MET A 70 -11.16 -5.34 -8.75
C MET A 70 -11.77 -6.42 -9.64
N LYS A 71 -12.72 -7.21 -9.12
CA LYS A 71 -13.37 -8.29 -9.89
C LYS A 71 -14.16 -7.73 -11.08
N GLU A 72 -14.88 -6.64 -10.88
CA GLU A 72 -15.61 -5.93 -11.95
C GLU A 72 -14.67 -5.40 -13.04
N ALA A 73 -13.45 -5.01 -12.65
CA ALA A 73 -12.38 -4.63 -13.58
C ALA A 73 -11.62 -5.84 -14.21
N GLY A 74 -12.07 -7.08 -14.00
CA GLY A 74 -11.42 -8.29 -14.51
C GLY A 74 -10.13 -8.66 -13.77
N ILE A 75 -9.88 -8.08 -12.60
CA ILE A 75 -8.73 -8.34 -11.75
C ILE A 75 -9.15 -9.25 -10.59
N LYS A 76 -8.30 -10.22 -10.26
CA LYS A 76 -8.53 -11.08 -9.09
C LYS A 76 -8.45 -10.26 -7.80
N GLY A 77 -9.57 -10.12 -7.10
CA GLY A 77 -9.61 -9.50 -5.77
C GLY A 77 -8.90 -10.34 -4.70
N TYR A 78 -8.46 -9.66 -3.64
CA TYR A 78 -7.84 -10.23 -2.45
C TYR A 78 -8.06 -9.29 -1.25
N ASP A 79 -8.00 -9.83 -0.05
CA ASP A 79 -8.15 -9.05 1.17
C ASP A 79 -6.80 -8.78 1.81
N ILE A 80 -6.67 -7.59 2.40
CA ILE A 80 -5.50 -7.16 3.14
C ILE A 80 -5.76 -7.48 4.62
N PRO A 81 -4.86 -8.21 5.32
CA PRO A 81 -5.04 -8.52 6.73
C PRO A 81 -5.17 -7.25 7.58
N ALA A 82 -5.98 -7.29 8.64
CA ALA A 82 -6.20 -6.11 9.49
C ALA A 82 -4.93 -5.71 10.27
N GLU A 83 -4.00 -6.66 10.43
CA GLU A 83 -2.69 -6.51 11.02
C GLU A 83 -1.78 -5.56 10.22
N ASN A 84 -2.09 -5.32 8.95
CA ASN A 84 -1.35 -4.42 8.07
C ASN A 84 -1.80 -2.95 8.17
N PHE A 85 -2.84 -2.67 8.96
CA PHE A 85 -3.38 -1.33 9.20
C PHE A 85 -2.95 -0.91 10.60
N HIS A 86 -2.11 0.11 10.77
CA HIS A 86 -1.65 0.54 12.10
C HIS A 86 -2.26 1.89 12.47
N ILE A 87 -2.86 1.98 13.65
CA ILE A 87 -3.38 3.24 14.20
C ILE A 87 -2.41 3.66 15.31
N ILE A 88 -1.65 4.72 15.07
CA ILE A 88 -0.50 5.10 15.91
C ILE A 88 -0.59 6.57 16.38
N PRO A 89 0.08 6.93 17.49
CA PRO A 89 0.16 8.31 17.95
C PRO A 89 0.85 9.21 16.93
N SER A 90 0.46 10.48 16.88
CA SER A 90 0.94 11.46 15.89
C SER A 90 2.46 11.62 15.89
N GLU A 91 3.11 11.53 17.05
CA GLU A 91 4.57 11.62 17.14
C GLU A 91 5.27 10.44 16.46
N LEU A 92 4.72 9.23 16.57
CA LEU A 92 5.23 8.07 15.84
C LEU A 92 4.88 8.17 14.36
N TYR A 93 3.66 8.60 14.03
CA TYR A 93 3.25 8.82 12.64
C TYR A 93 4.20 9.79 11.92
N LYS A 94 4.48 10.95 12.51
CA LYS A 94 5.42 11.93 11.94
C LYS A 94 6.82 11.38 11.75
N LYS A 95 7.29 10.53 12.67
CA LYS A 95 8.59 9.87 12.56
C LYS A 95 8.63 8.89 11.37
N MET A 96 7.54 8.17 11.11
CA MET A 96 7.48 7.10 10.10
C MET A 96 7.06 7.60 8.70
N ALA A 97 6.07 8.48 8.62
CA ALA A 97 5.50 9.02 7.37
C ALA A 97 5.92 10.47 7.06
N GLY A 98 6.58 11.16 7.99
CA GLY A 98 6.86 12.59 7.87
C GLY A 98 5.64 13.46 8.18
N ASN A 99 5.70 14.74 7.79
CA ASN A 99 4.66 15.73 8.08
C ASN A 99 3.56 15.83 7.00
N HIS A 100 3.31 14.74 6.26
CA HIS A 100 2.37 14.74 5.14
C HIS A 100 1.16 13.84 5.42
N GLY A 101 -0.04 14.41 5.29
CA GLY A 101 -1.30 13.69 5.42
C GLY A 101 -1.60 13.19 6.84
N ILE A 102 -2.68 12.43 6.95
CA ILE A 102 -3.16 11.79 8.20
C ILE A 102 -3.23 10.25 8.07
N ALA A 103 -2.89 9.74 6.89
CA ALA A 103 -2.75 8.34 6.57
C ALA A 103 -1.68 8.18 5.48
N THR A 104 -0.99 7.04 5.46
CA THR A 104 0.03 6.75 4.46
C THR A 104 0.08 5.25 4.16
N THR A 105 0.17 4.91 2.88
CA THR A 105 0.38 3.55 2.39
C THR A 105 1.82 3.29 1.97
N PHE A 106 2.43 2.23 2.50
CA PHE A 106 3.73 1.71 2.05
C PHE A 106 3.56 0.43 1.22
N ASN A 107 3.47 0.61 -0.10
CA ASN A 107 3.18 -0.47 -1.04
C ASN A 107 4.15 -1.67 -1.00
N ILE A 108 5.44 -1.45 -0.75
CA ILE A 108 6.42 -2.55 -0.69
C ILE A 108 6.23 -3.38 0.59
N LYS A 109 5.94 -2.71 1.72
CA LYS A 109 5.70 -3.33 3.03
C LYS A 109 4.27 -3.86 3.19
N GLN A 110 3.40 -3.56 2.21
CA GLN A 110 1.97 -3.84 2.26
C GLN A 110 1.33 -3.31 3.54
N GLU A 111 1.67 -2.08 3.91
CA GLU A 111 1.38 -1.47 5.21
C GLU A 111 0.58 -0.19 5.01
N ILE A 112 -0.35 0.09 5.91
CA ILE A 112 -1.08 1.36 5.99
C ILE A 112 -0.96 1.87 7.42
N ILE A 113 -0.53 3.11 7.60
CA ILE A 113 -0.47 3.76 8.90
C ILE A 113 -1.41 4.96 8.95
N PHE A 114 -2.05 5.17 10.10
CA PHE A 114 -2.98 6.28 10.35
C PHE A 114 -2.55 7.06 11.58
N ASP A 115 -2.64 8.38 11.50
CA ASP A 115 -2.50 9.27 12.65
C ASP A 115 -3.78 9.22 13.49
N ALA A 116 -3.68 8.59 14.66
CA ALA A 116 -4.79 8.37 15.56
C ALA A 116 -5.50 9.66 16.00
N GLN A 117 -4.78 10.79 16.07
CA GLN A 117 -5.34 12.08 16.48
C GLN A 117 -6.44 12.55 15.52
N TYR A 118 -6.37 12.18 14.24
CA TYR A 118 -7.26 12.70 13.20
C TYR A 118 -8.24 11.67 12.66
N CYS A 119 -8.01 10.38 12.90
CA CYS A 119 -8.75 9.32 12.25
C CYS A 119 -9.81 8.67 13.15
N ARG A 120 -9.68 8.69 14.49
CA ARG A 120 -10.56 7.90 15.38
C ARG A 120 -11.89 8.56 15.73
N ASP A 121 -11.95 9.89 15.80
CA ASP A 121 -13.13 10.60 16.31
C ASP A 121 -14.32 10.64 15.34
N ASN A 122 -14.09 10.32 14.07
CA ASN A 122 -15.13 10.30 13.04
C ASN A 122 -15.06 9.00 12.23
N PRO A 123 -15.94 8.02 12.49
CA PRO A 123 -15.94 6.74 11.79
C PRO A 123 -16.14 6.84 10.28
N VAL A 124 -16.89 7.85 9.79
CA VAL A 124 -17.07 8.06 8.35
C VAL A 124 -15.77 8.53 7.72
N ASN A 125 -15.05 9.44 8.38
CA ASN A 125 -13.72 9.87 7.96
C ASN A 125 -12.73 8.70 7.95
N PHE A 126 -12.69 7.91 9.04
CA PHE A 126 -11.85 6.70 9.10
C PHE A 126 -12.16 5.75 7.95
N GLY A 127 -13.44 5.42 7.74
CA GLY A 127 -13.87 4.54 6.65
C GLY A 127 -13.43 5.04 5.28
N SER A 128 -13.56 6.34 5.02
CA SER A 128 -13.08 6.96 3.77
C SER A 128 -11.57 6.83 3.60
N LEU A 129 -10.79 7.10 4.66
CA LEU A 129 -9.33 6.94 4.64
C LEU A 129 -8.94 5.48 4.39
N VAL A 130 -9.56 4.54 5.10
CA VAL A 130 -9.29 3.10 4.93
C VAL A 130 -9.56 2.66 3.50
N ILE A 131 -10.65 3.11 2.88
CA ILE A 131 -10.93 2.81 1.46
C ILE A 131 -9.85 3.41 0.56
N HIS A 132 -9.51 4.69 0.75
CA HIS A 132 -8.49 5.38 -0.05
C HIS A 132 -7.13 4.66 0.03
N GLU A 133 -6.64 4.39 1.23
CA GLU A 133 -5.36 3.71 1.44
C GLU A 133 -5.39 2.25 0.95
N THR A 134 -6.52 1.54 1.13
CA THR A 134 -6.69 0.19 0.58
C THR A 134 -6.60 0.19 -0.95
N LEU A 135 -7.11 1.23 -1.61
CA LEU A 135 -7.00 1.37 -3.06
C LEU A 135 -5.54 1.56 -3.50
N HIS A 136 -4.70 2.27 -2.75
CA HIS A 136 -3.26 2.35 -3.05
C HIS A 136 -2.61 0.97 -3.06
N LEU A 137 -2.87 0.14 -2.03
CA LEU A 137 -2.33 -1.22 -1.93
C LEU A 137 -2.89 -2.18 -3.00
N LYS A 138 -4.16 -2.02 -3.37
CA LYS A 138 -4.85 -2.88 -4.35
C LYS A 138 -4.66 -2.47 -5.80
N ALA A 139 -4.29 -1.22 -6.01
CA ALA A 139 -3.91 -0.76 -7.32
C ALA A 139 -2.66 -1.48 -7.81
N HIS A 140 -2.59 -1.68 -9.12
CA HIS A 140 -1.56 -2.50 -9.77
C HIS A 140 -0.13 -2.06 -9.40
N LEU A 141 0.51 -2.78 -8.48
CA LEU A 141 1.86 -2.47 -8.04
C LEU A 141 2.87 -2.87 -9.12
N SER A 142 3.46 -1.86 -9.76
CA SER A 142 4.70 -2.01 -10.53
C SER A 142 5.86 -1.39 -9.75
N VAL A 143 6.89 -2.18 -9.45
CA VAL A 143 8.11 -1.71 -8.77
C VAL A 143 9.25 -1.71 -9.77
N GLN A 144 9.89 -0.55 -9.92
CA GLN A 144 11.15 -0.41 -10.63
C GLN A 144 12.29 -0.68 -9.67
N VAL A 145 13.21 -1.56 -10.09
CA VAL A 145 14.38 -1.97 -9.32
C VAL A 145 15.60 -1.63 -10.16
N GLU A 146 16.40 -0.70 -9.64
CA GLU A 146 17.68 -0.28 -10.20
C GLU A 146 18.83 -0.70 -9.29
N GLU A 147 19.99 -0.94 -9.89
CA GLU A 147 21.20 -1.38 -9.21
C GLU A 147 22.30 -0.34 -9.42
N GLU A 148 22.83 0.19 -8.32
CA GLU A 148 23.92 1.15 -8.29
C GLU A 148 25.03 0.60 -7.39
N GLY A 149 25.97 -0.14 -8.00
CA GLY A 149 26.94 -0.94 -7.25
C GLY A 149 26.22 -2.01 -6.42
N ASP A 150 26.50 -2.08 -5.12
CA ASP A 150 25.84 -3.03 -4.21
C ASP A 150 24.46 -2.56 -3.71
N LYS A 151 24.03 -1.35 -4.08
CA LYS A 151 22.76 -0.78 -3.62
C LYS A 151 21.63 -1.11 -4.59
N ILE A 152 20.50 -1.51 -4.02
CA ILE A 152 19.26 -1.74 -4.75
C ILE A 152 18.31 -0.58 -4.46
N ASN A 153 17.96 0.20 -5.48
CA ASN A 153 16.95 1.24 -5.38
C ASN A 153 15.60 0.68 -5.83
N LYS A 154 14.60 0.73 -4.94
CA LYS A 154 13.25 0.20 -5.17
C LYS A 154 12.27 1.36 -5.20
N THR A 155 11.76 1.68 -6.38
CA THR A 155 10.83 2.79 -6.57
C THR A 155 9.52 2.27 -7.11
N SER A 156 8.41 2.78 -6.59
CA SER A 156 7.11 2.46 -7.16
C SER A 156 6.93 3.17 -8.49
N TYR A 157 6.78 2.39 -9.56
CA TYR A 157 6.71 2.89 -10.93
C TYR A 157 5.28 3.24 -11.35
N ARG A 158 4.30 2.46 -10.89
CA ARG A 158 2.87 2.77 -11.00
C ARG A 158 2.15 2.30 -9.74
N GLN A 159 1.35 3.21 -9.19
CA GLN A 159 0.38 3.01 -8.11
C GLN A 159 -0.91 3.72 -8.56
N GLY A 160 -2.08 3.23 -8.15
CA GLY A 160 -3.35 3.57 -8.80
C GLY A 160 -4.02 4.86 -8.38
N ASP A 161 -3.41 5.67 -7.53
CA ASP A 161 -3.87 7.04 -7.28
C ASP A 161 -2.69 7.97 -6.99
N SER A 162 -1.72 8.02 -7.90
CA SER A 162 -0.73 9.08 -7.86
C SER A 162 -1.38 10.42 -8.25
N SER A 163 -1.87 11.14 -7.25
CA SER A 163 -2.10 12.59 -7.31
C SER A 163 -0.84 13.39 -7.73
N ASN A 164 0.33 12.73 -7.79
CA ASN A 164 1.58 13.28 -8.36
C ASN A 164 1.95 12.83 -9.78
N SER A 165 1.07 12.21 -10.59
CA SER A 165 1.41 11.95 -12.01
C SER A 165 0.27 11.89 -13.04
N ILE A 166 -0.96 12.27 -12.69
CA ILE A 166 -2.04 12.36 -13.69
C ILE A 166 -1.87 13.55 -14.66
N THR A 167 -1.03 14.54 -14.37
CA THR A 167 -0.88 15.73 -15.25
C THR A 167 0.00 15.52 -16.49
N LYS A 168 0.68 14.37 -16.66
CA LYS A 168 1.60 14.18 -17.81
C LYS A 168 1.31 12.99 -18.74
N LEU A 169 0.38 12.10 -18.41
CA LEU A 169 0.12 10.90 -19.22
C LEU A 169 -1.14 10.96 -20.10
N TRP A 170 -1.91 12.06 -20.03
CA TRP A 170 -3.14 12.24 -20.81
C TRP A 170 -2.99 13.05 -22.12
N VAL A 171 -1.76 13.40 -22.54
CA VAL A 171 -1.52 14.27 -23.72
C VAL A 171 -0.94 13.53 -24.95
N SER A 172 -0.91 12.19 -25.00
CA SER A 172 -0.33 11.50 -26.18
C SER A 172 -1.17 10.41 -26.84
N ARG A 173 -2.48 10.34 -26.60
CA ARG A 173 -3.37 9.60 -27.51
C ARG A 173 -3.88 10.56 -28.60
N LYS A 174 -3.08 10.72 -29.65
CA LYS A 174 -3.60 11.20 -30.94
C LYS A 174 -4.67 10.21 -31.39
N VAL A 175 -5.91 10.69 -31.44
CA VAL A 175 -7.02 10.02 -32.12
C VAL A 175 -6.62 9.90 -33.61
N PRO A 176 -6.63 8.70 -34.22
CA PRO A 176 -6.44 8.61 -35.66
C PRO A 176 -7.67 9.21 -36.38
N PRO A 177 -7.49 9.89 -37.52
CA PRO A 177 -8.60 10.49 -38.24
C PRO A 177 -9.54 9.38 -38.73
N ALA A 178 -10.84 9.59 -38.52
CA ALA A 178 -11.88 8.76 -39.12
C ALA A 178 -11.86 8.96 -40.64
N PHE A 179 -11.92 7.84 -41.37
CA PHE A 179 -12.20 7.80 -42.80
C PHE A 179 -13.70 8.05 -43.04
#